data_AF-A0A953NT59-F1
#
_entry.id   AF-A0A953NT59-F1
#
_cell.length_a   1.000
_cell.length_b   1.000
_cell.length_c   1.000
_cell.angle_alpha   90.00
_cell.angle_beta   90.00
_cell.angle_gamma   90.00
#
_symmetry.space_group_name_H-M   'P 1'
#
loop_
_entity.id
_entity.type
_entity.pdbx_description
1 polymer ?
#
loop_
_entity_poly.entity_id
_entity_poly.type
_entity_poly.pdbx_seq_one_letter_code
_entity_poly.pdbx_strand_id
1 'polypeptide(L)'
;KKYVAVGKYLKVARPRRLVFTFGMPQFAADFDTVNIEIEPDGDGCVLTLTHEGLRPGYEKSTVNGWKKMFDALAKALQQGASGRTISKKS
;
A
#
# COMPACT_ATOMS: atom_id res chain seq x y z
N LYS A 1 -0.41 23.24 -2.16
CA LYS A 1 -1.64 22.64 -1.58
C LYS A 1 -1.25 21.37 -0.82
N LYS A 2 -1.69 21.20 0.43
CA LYS A 2 -1.46 19.98 1.21
C LYS A 2 -2.59 18.99 0.88
N TYR A 3 -2.24 17.83 0.34
CA TYR A 3 -3.18 16.73 0.16
C TYR A 3 -3.09 15.83 1.38
N VAL A 4 -4.21 15.60 2.05
CA VAL A 4 -4.28 14.74 3.24
C VAL A 4 -5.15 13.54 2.89
N ALA A 5 -4.60 12.35 3.09
CA ALA A 5 -5.39 11.13 3.12
C ALA A 5 -5.75 10.83 4.57
N VAL A 6 -7.00 10.48 4.82
CA VAL A 6 -7.51 10.06 6.13
C VAL A 6 -8.22 8.72 5.98
N GLY A 7 -8.33 7.97 7.07
CA GLY A 7 -8.86 6.62 7.02
C GLY A 7 -8.87 5.92 8.37
N LYS A 8 -9.42 4.72 8.40
CA LYS A 8 -9.45 3.84 9.56
C LYS A 8 -8.98 2.44 9.17
N TYR A 9 -8.18 1.81 10.03
CA TYR A 9 -7.91 0.38 9.90
C TYR A 9 -9.16 -0.41 10.24
N LEU A 10 -9.62 -1.24 9.30
CA LEU A 10 -10.75 -2.14 9.47
C LEU A 10 -10.28 -3.54 9.88
N LYS A 11 -9.12 -3.98 9.39
CA LYS A 11 -8.51 -5.26 9.75
C LYS A 11 -6.99 -5.18 9.68
N VAL A 12 -6.31 -5.71 10.69
CA VAL A 12 -4.86 -5.90 10.70
C VAL A 12 -4.57 -7.34 11.13
N ALA A 13 -4.42 -8.24 10.15
CA ALA A 13 -4.12 -9.66 10.38
C ALA A 13 -2.71 -9.96 9.88
N ARG A 14 -1.72 -9.74 10.75
CA ARG A 14 -0.30 -9.89 10.38
C ARG A 14 0.06 -11.37 10.13
N PRO A 15 0.95 -11.68 9.17
CA PRO A 15 1.50 -10.79 8.13
C PRO A 15 0.64 -10.72 6.86
N ARG A 16 -0.53 -11.37 6.81
CA ARG A 16 -1.22 -11.77 5.57
C ARG A 16 -2.20 -10.75 5.02
N ARG A 17 -2.84 -9.94 5.86
CA ARG A 17 -3.96 -9.11 5.41
C ARG A 17 -4.08 -7.79 6.16
N LEU A 18 -4.32 -6.73 5.39
CA LEU A 18 -4.60 -5.39 5.87
C LEU A 18 -5.80 -4.83 5.12
N VAL A 19 -6.79 -4.32 5.83
CA VAL A 19 -7.95 -3.64 5.24
C VAL A 19 -8.13 -2.30 5.92
N PHE A 20 -8.30 -1.24 5.14
CA PHE A 20 -8.51 0.11 5.68
C PHE A 20 -9.38 0.96 4.74
N THR A 21 -10.03 1.97 5.31
CA THR A 21 -10.72 2.97 4.52
C THR A 21 -9.75 4.04 4.03
N PHE A 22 -9.98 4.56 2.83
CA PHE A 22 -9.17 5.60 2.23
C PHE A 22 -10.06 6.76 1.78
N GLY A 23 -9.83 7.94 2.35
CA GLY A 23 -10.58 9.15 2.03
C GLY A 23 -9.65 10.32 1.78
N MET A 24 -10.05 11.20 0.88
CA MET A 24 -9.36 12.44 0.58
C MET A 24 -10.37 13.60 0.71
N PRO A 25 -10.53 14.21 1.91
CA PRO A 25 -11.57 15.20 2.20
C PRO A 25 -11.56 16.40 1.26
N GLN A 26 -10.40 16.73 0.70
CA GLN A 26 -10.24 17.76 -0.33
C GLN A 26 -10.92 17.46 -1.69
N PHE A 27 -11.27 16.20 -1.96
CA PHE A 27 -11.85 15.75 -3.24
C PHE A 27 -13.23 15.11 -3.07
N ALA A 28 -13.52 14.52 -1.90
CA ALA A 28 -14.80 13.92 -1.57
C ALA A 28 -14.97 13.73 -0.06
N ALA A 29 -16.22 13.69 0.38
CA ALA A 29 -16.59 13.27 1.73
C ALA A 29 -16.57 11.73 1.89
N ASP A 30 -16.72 10.99 0.79
CA ASP A 30 -16.81 9.53 0.80
C ASP A 30 -15.45 8.86 1.05
N PHE A 31 -15.53 7.63 1.54
CA PHE A 31 -14.38 6.77 1.77
C PHE A 31 -14.47 5.52 0.90
N ASP A 32 -13.36 5.21 0.24
CA ASP A 32 -13.15 3.95 -0.45
C ASP A 32 -12.61 2.88 0.51
N THR A 33 -12.59 1.62 0.09
CA THR A 33 -11.99 0.52 0.86
C THR A 33 -10.80 -0.06 0.12
N VAL A 34 -9.66 -0.17 0.81
CA VAL A 34 -8.43 -0.77 0.27
C VAL A 34 -8.17 -2.09 1.01
N ASN A 35 -8.10 -3.16 0.24
CA ASN A 35 -7.73 -4.50 0.70
C ASN A 35 -6.33 -4.82 0.21
N ILE A 36 -5.46 -5.26 1.12
CA ILE A 36 -4.11 -5.74 0.83
C ILE A 36 -4.00 -7.18 1.32
N GLU A 37 -3.58 -8.06 0.43
CA GLU A 37 -3.31 -9.47 0.71
C GLU A 37 -1.86 -9.79 0.34
N ILE A 38 -1.17 -10.50 1.22
CA ILE A 38 0.26 -10.82 1.08
C ILE A 38 0.46 -12.32 1.24
N GLU A 39 0.74 -12.97 0.13
CA GLU A 39 0.96 -14.40 0.04
C GLU A 39 2.46 -14.71 -0.10
N PRO A 40 2.97 -15.75 0.58
CA PRO A 40 4.38 -16.09 0.47
C PRO A 40 4.65 -16.65 -0.93
N ASP A 41 5.79 -16.30 -1.52
CA ASP A 41 6.19 -16.81 -2.83
C ASP A 41 7.71 -16.98 -2.88
N GLY A 42 8.17 -18.20 -2.59
CA GLY A 42 9.59 -18.52 -2.40
C GLY A 42 10.24 -17.65 -1.32
N ASP A 43 11.35 -17.01 -1.68
CA ASP A 43 12.08 -16.06 -0.82
C ASP A 43 11.43 -14.66 -0.76
N GLY A 44 10.27 -14.49 -1.40
CA GLY A 44 9.53 -13.25 -1.48
C GLY A 44 8.05 -13.40 -1.16
N CYS A 45 7.24 -12.52 -1.74
CA CYS A 45 5.79 -12.54 -1.61
C CYS A 45 5.11 -11.92 -2.82
N VAL A 46 3.90 -12.37 -3.10
CA VAL A 46 2.95 -11.68 -3.98
C VAL A 46 2.06 -10.80 -3.12
N LEU A 47 1.98 -9.51 -3.46
CA LEU A 47 1.07 -8.56 -2.84
C LEU A 47 -0.04 -8.21 -3.83
N THR A 48 -1.28 -8.49 -3.44
CA THR A 48 -2.48 -8.09 -4.18
C THR A 48 -3.15 -6.91 -3.48
N LEU A 49 -3.40 -5.83 -4.23
CA LEU A 49 -4.15 -4.67 -3.75
C LEU A 49 -5.44 -4.52 -4.53
N THR A 50 -6.57 -4.55 -3.82
CA THR A 50 -7.90 -4.30 -4.38
C THR A 50 -8.46 -3.02 -3.79
N HIS A 51 -8.86 -2.09 -4.65
CA HIS A 51 -9.46 -0.82 -4.25
C HIS A 51 -10.93 -0.80 -4.68
N GLU A 52 -11.83 -0.79 -3.70
CA GLU A 52 -13.28 -0.89 -3.87
C GLU A 52 -13.97 0.42 -3.50
N GLY A 53 -15.15 0.66 -4.08
CA GLY A 53 -15.93 1.87 -3.83
C GLY A 53 -15.55 3.07 -4.70
N LEU A 54 -14.62 2.88 -5.64
CA LEU A 54 -14.18 3.94 -6.55
C LEU A 54 -15.36 4.54 -7.32
N ARG A 55 -15.43 5.87 -7.29
CA ARG A 55 -16.35 6.63 -8.16
C ARG A 55 -15.99 6.40 -9.64
N PRO A 56 -16.97 6.29 -10.54
CA PRO A 56 -16.72 6.12 -11.97
C PRO A 56 -15.77 7.18 -12.52
N GLY A 57 -14.80 6.76 -13.33
CA GLY A 57 -13.82 7.65 -13.99
C GLY A 57 -12.53 7.88 -13.19
N TYR A 58 -12.40 7.34 -11.98
CA TYR A 58 -11.18 7.41 -11.16
C TYR A 58 -10.30 6.16 -11.24
N GLU A 59 -10.64 5.17 -12.06
CA GLU A 59 -9.95 3.88 -12.13
C GLU A 59 -8.50 4.08 -12.60
N LYS A 60 -8.30 4.79 -13.73
CA LYS A 60 -6.97 5.03 -14.29
C LYS A 60 -6.08 5.88 -13.37
N SER A 61 -6.64 6.92 -12.76
CA SER A 61 -5.87 7.79 -11.86
C SER A 61 -5.49 7.06 -10.57
N THR A 62 -6.37 6.20 -10.06
CA THR A 62 -6.13 5.34 -8.91
C THR A 62 -5.02 4.32 -9.18
N VAL A 63 -5.08 3.63 -10.33
CA VAL A 63 -4.01 2.69 -10.74
C VAL A 63 -2.66 3.41 -10.84
N ASN A 64 -2.63 4.59 -11.47
CA ASN A 64 -1.40 5.37 -11.59
C ASN A 64 -0.87 5.86 -10.23
N GLY A 65 -1.77 6.22 -9.31
CA GLY A 65 -1.41 6.60 -7.95
C GLY A 65 -0.74 5.44 -7.21
N TRP A 66 -1.36 4.27 -7.22
CA TRP A 66 -0.82 3.07 -6.58
C TRP A 66 0.48 2.60 -7.21
N LYS A 67 0.62 2.68 -8.54
CA LYS A 67 1.89 2.34 -9.22
C LYS A 67 3.06 3.17 -8.68
N LYS A 68 2.89 4.48 -8.50
CA LYS A 68 3.93 5.35 -7.91
C LYS A 68 4.28 4.95 -6.47
N MET A 69 3.29 4.53 -5.69
CA MET A 69 3.52 4.05 -4.31
C MET A 69 4.30 2.73 -4.31
N PHE A 70 4.00 1.80 -5.23
CA PHE A 70 4.75 0.56 -5.38
C PHE A 70 6.18 0.79 -5.90
N ASP A 71 6.39 1.74 -6.82
CA ASP A 71 7.73 2.15 -7.25
C ASP A 71 8.55 2.70 -6.07
N ALA A 72 7.93 3.48 -5.19
CA ALA A 72 8.56 3.98 -3.98
C ALA A 72 8.85 2.86 -2.96
N LEU A 73 7.91 1.91 -2.80
CA LEU A 73 8.09 0.73 -1.95
C LEU A 73 9.27 -0.12 -2.42
N ALA A 74 9.38 -0.37 -3.73
CA ALA A 74 10.51 -1.11 -4.30
C ALA A 74 11.85 -0.44 -3.98
N LYS A 75 11.95 0.88 -4.10
CA LYS A 75 13.14 1.65 -3.71
C LYS A 75 13.45 1.55 -2.21
N ALA A 76 12.43 1.66 -1.36
CA ALA A 76 12.59 1.56 0.09
C ALA A 76 13.07 0.17 0.52
N LEU A 77 12.57 -0.89 -0.11
CA LEU A 77 13.00 -2.26 0.16
C LEU A 77 14.45 -2.51 -0.26
N GLN A 78 14.91 -1.93 -1.38
CA GLN A 78 16.30 -2.00 -1.80
C GLN A 78 17.22 -1.30 -0.79
N GLN A 79 16.86 -0.12 -0.30
CA GLN A 79 17.62 0.61 0.72
C GLN A 79 17.64 -0.13 2.07
N GLY A 80 16.52 -0.72 2.47
CA GLY A 80 16.41 -1.55 3.68
C GLY A 80 17.12 -2.92 3.57
N ALA A 81 17.42 -3.38 2.35
CA ALA A 81 18.29 -4.53 2.12
C ALA A 81 19.78 -4.12 2.19
N SER A 82 20.15 -2.96 1.64
CA SER A 82 21.52 -2.42 1.71
C SER A 82 21.97 -2.06 3.13
N GLY A 83 21.05 -1.73 4.04
CA GLY A 83 21.35 -1.49 5.45
C GLY A 83 21.48 -2.75 6.33
N ARG A 84 21.25 -3.95 5.77
CA ARG A 84 21.26 -5.23 6.51
C ARG A 84 22.53 -6.06 6.29
N THR A 85 23.68 -5.42 6.00
CA THR A 85 24.98 -6.11 6.03
C THR A 85 25.30 -6.50 7.49
N ILE A 86 24.99 -7.74 7.84
CA ILE A 86 25.36 -8.35 9.12
C ILE A 86 26.88 -8.46 9.12
N SER A 87 27.55 -7.58 9.87
CA SER A 87 28.96 -7.76 10.22
C SER A 87 29.05 -8.94 11.19
N LYS A 88 29.34 -10.13 10.66
CA LYS A 88 29.80 -11.27 11.46
C LYS A 88 31.23 -10.93 11.91
N LYS A 89 31.38 -10.36 13.11
CA LYS A 89 32.70 -10.31 13.76
C LYS A 89 32.99 -11.70 14.32
N SER A 90 34.10 -12.26 13.84
CA SER A 90 34.71 -13.51 14.28
C SER A 90 35.44 -13.33 15.61
#